data_AF-A0A3S3SNW5-F1
#
_entry.id   AF-A0A3S3SNW5-F1
#
_cell.length_a   1.000
_cell.length_b   1.000
_cell.length_c   1.000
_cell.angle_alpha   90.00
_cell.angle_beta   90.00
_cell.angle_gamma   90.00
#
_symmetry.space_group_name_H-M   'P 1'
#
loop_
_entity.id
_entity.type
_entity.pdbx_description
1 polymer ?
#
loop_
_entity_poly.entity_id
_entity_poly.type
_entity_poly.pdbx_seq_one_letter_code
_entity_poly.pdbx_strand_id
1 'polypeptide(L)'
;MRTQLLELLEKRMQQCVADGRGPVLDDKFERKTRLFERRNSAIVNVKARGNIQVINSQEDTEEVDYKVHLQYFIKQKDHFYVEEEIENRRGIFYKGILIEDKEILISPQDDLMRDLSLFDAQSDEVRYTYDRRKAVQYAEKWWNSYNPAYHQFEVDCTNYISQCVRAGGAPMRGYPNRGNGWWMQNNSWSYSWAVANAFPRYLEASKQGLRAKVVGDVSQLKLGDVICYDFEGDGKYNHTTIVTAKDGNGEPLVNAHTYNSRMRYWAYEDSTAYTPNIKYRFFSIIDGQ
;
A
#
# COMPACT_ATOMS: atom_id res chain seq x y z
N MET A 1 -8.40 -24.01 18.77
CA MET A 1 -7.84 -23.25 17.63
C MET A 1 -8.84 -22.32 16.95
N ARG A 2 -9.66 -22.75 15.97
CA ARG A 2 -10.53 -21.84 15.16
C ARG A 2 -11.41 -20.90 15.98
N THR A 3 -12.08 -21.43 17.02
CA THR A 3 -12.92 -20.63 17.91
C THR A 3 -12.14 -19.52 18.61
N GLN A 4 -10.92 -19.80 19.09
CA GLN A 4 -10.08 -18.80 19.76
C GLN A 4 -9.60 -17.70 18.80
N LEU A 5 -9.27 -18.04 17.55
CA LEU A 5 -8.96 -17.03 16.53
C LEU A 5 -10.17 -16.17 16.18
N LEU A 6 -11.37 -16.77 16.12
CA LEU A 6 -12.60 -16.04 15.88
C LEU A 6 -12.93 -15.08 17.03
N GLU A 7 -12.85 -15.56 18.27
CA GLU A 7 -13.05 -14.74 19.47
C GLU A 7 -12.04 -13.58 19.56
N LEU A 8 -10.76 -13.84 19.25
CA LEU A 8 -9.75 -12.78 19.19
C LEU A 8 -10.09 -11.76 18.10
N LEU A 9 -10.49 -12.22 16.91
CA LEU A 9 -10.87 -11.34 15.81
C LEU A 9 -12.11 -10.50 16.13
N GLU A 10 -13.11 -11.07 16.81
CA GLU A 10 -14.28 -10.35 17.29
C GLU A 10 -13.92 -9.24 18.28
N LYS A 11 -13.07 -9.54 19.27
CA LYS A 11 -12.57 -8.54 20.23
C LYS A 11 -11.78 -7.43 19.53
N ARG A 12 -10.93 -7.80 18.57
CA ARG A 12 -10.16 -6.88 17.71
C ARG A 12 -11.09 -5.94 16.92
N MET A 13 -12.16 -6.46 16.30
CA MET A 13 -13.15 -5.64 15.59
C MET A 13 -13.89 -4.68 16.52
N GLN A 14 -14.25 -5.13 17.73
CA GLN A 14 -14.95 -4.30 18.72
C GLN A 14 -14.13 -3.09 19.15
N GLN A 15 -12.79 -3.21 19.25
CA GLN A 15 -11.90 -2.09 19.58
C GLN A 15 -11.97 -0.94 18.54
N CYS A 16 -12.22 -1.27 17.28
CA CYS A 16 -12.23 -0.29 16.19
C CYS A 16 -13.54 0.50 16.07
N VAL A 17 -14.64 0.03 16.66
CA VAL A 17 -15.95 0.68 16.53
C VAL A 17 -16.03 1.84 17.52
N ALA A 18 -16.60 2.98 17.11
CA ALA A 18 -16.63 4.21 17.90
C ALA A 18 -17.22 4.08 19.33
N ASP A 19 -18.11 3.10 19.57
CA ASP A 19 -18.70 2.81 20.88
C ASP A 19 -17.98 1.67 21.64
N GLY A 20 -16.87 1.17 21.11
CA GLY A 20 -16.08 0.06 21.63
C GLY A 20 -15.31 0.42 22.89
N ARG A 21 -15.96 0.36 24.05
CA ARG A 21 -15.30 0.47 25.36
C ARG A 21 -14.70 -0.88 25.75
N GLY A 22 -13.52 -1.19 25.21
CA GLY A 22 -12.76 -2.39 25.53
C GLY A 22 -11.30 -2.07 25.91
N PRO A 23 -10.57 -3.03 26.50
CA PRO A 23 -9.13 -2.89 26.66
C PRO A 23 -8.45 -2.75 25.28
N VAL A 24 -7.40 -1.95 25.19
CA VAL A 24 -6.56 -1.86 23.99
C VAL A 24 -5.86 -3.21 23.80
N LEU A 25 -6.20 -3.91 22.72
CA LEU A 25 -5.60 -5.20 22.34
C LEU A 25 -4.54 -5.03 21.26
N ASP A 26 -4.72 -4.04 20.40
CA ASP A 26 -3.86 -3.79 19.24
C ASP A 26 -3.59 -2.29 19.10
N ASP A 27 -2.33 -1.88 19.22
CA ASP A 27 -1.90 -0.49 19.08
C ASP A 27 -2.21 0.09 17.69
N LYS A 28 -2.23 -0.76 16.65
CA LYS A 28 -2.58 -0.35 15.28
C LYS A 28 -4.01 0.18 15.23
N PHE A 29 -4.93 -0.53 15.87
CA PHE A 29 -6.34 -0.16 15.92
C PHE A 29 -6.60 1.04 16.81
N GLU A 30 -5.87 1.17 17.92
CA GLU A 30 -5.93 2.38 18.73
C GLU A 30 -5.49 3.62 17.93
N ARG A 31 -4.37 3.53 17.20
CA ARG A 31 -3.93 4.62 16.29
C ARG A 31 -4.98 4.92 15.23
N LYS A 32 -5.59 3.88 14.66
CA LYS A 32 -6.65 4.01 13.66
C LYS A 32 -7.85 4.76 14.24
N THR A 33 -8.43 4.31 15.35
CA THR A 33 -9.58 4.96 15.98
C THR A 33 -9.30 6.44 16.30
N ARG A 34 -8.16 6.75 16.93
CA ARG A 34 -7.75 8.14 17.22
C ARG A 34 -7.58 8.99 15.96
N LEU A 35 -7.05 8.40 14.88
CA LEU A 35 -6.93 9.07 13.59
C LEU A 35 -8.29 9.42 13.01
N PHE A 36 -9.26 8.52 13.05
CA PHE A 36 -10.63 8.79 12.58
C PHE A 36 -11.31 9.87 13.46
N GLU A 37 -11.21 9.76 14.79
CA GLU A 37 -11.76 10.76 15.73
C GLU A 37 -11.23 12.17 15.46
N ARG A 38 -9.90 12.33 15.32
CA ARG A 38 -9.25 13.61 14.98
C ARG A 38 -9.77 14.23 13.69
N ARG A 39 -10.30 13.42 12.78
CA ARG A 39 -10.76 13.82 11.44
C ARG A 39 -12.28 13.95 11.36
N ASN A 40 -12.97 13.94 12.50
CA ASN A 40 -14.42 13.95 12.60
C ASN A 40 -15.06 12.83 11.76
N SER A 41 -14.43 11.66 11.77
CA SER A 41 -14.91 10.44 11.15
C SER A 41 -15.01 9.32 12.18
N ALA A 42 -15.85 8.34 11.91
CA ALA A 42 -16.11 7.23 12.80
C ALA A 42 -16.19 5.94 12.00
N ILE A 43 -15.54 4.89 12.52
CA ILE A 43 -15.76 3.53 12.06
C ILE A 43 -17.05 3.06 12.73
N VAL A 44 -18.12 2.98 11.94
CA VAL A 44 -19.47 2.64 12.44
C VAL A 44 -19.70 1.14 12.51
N ASN A 45 -18.96 0.37 11.71
CA ASN A 45 -19.03 -1.09 11.70
C ASN A 45 -17.76 -1.67 11.08
N VAL A 46 -17.38 -2.87 11.50
CA VAL A 46 -16.27 -3.63 10.91
C VAL A 46 -16.75 -5.03 10.57
N LYS A 47 -16.43 -5.50 9.36
CA LYS A 47 -16.56 -6.91 8.98
C LYS A 47 -15.17 -7.49 8.83
N ALA A 48 -14.99 -8.72 9.29
CA ALA A 48 -13.75 -9.45 9.10
C ALA A 48 -14.01 -10.87 8.58
N ARG A 49 -13.12 -11.36 7.74
CA ARG A 49 -13.09 -12.76 7.29
C ARG A 49 -11.69 -13.32 7.43
N GLY A 50 -11.55 -14.32 8.30
CA GLY A 50 -10.31 -15.09 8.45
C GLY A 50 -10.24 -16.28 7.49
N ASN A 51 -9.06 -16.56 6.94
CA ASN A 51 -8.79 -17.75 6.14
C ASN A 51 -7.42 -18.35 6.51
N ILE A 52 -7.43 -19.54 7.12
CA ILE A 52 -6.21 -20.28 7.47
C ILE A 52 -5.53 -20.72 6.18
N GLN A 53 -4.24 -20.40 6.04
CA GLN A 53 -3.42 -20.75 4.88
C GLN A 53 -2.58 -22.00 5.18
N VAL A 54 -1.88 -22.01 6.31
CA VAL A 54 -0.92 -23.06 6.68
C VAL A 54 -1.06 -23.36 8.16
N ILE A 55 -0.93 -24.63 8.52
CA ILE A 55 -0.82 -25.10 9.91
C ILE A 55 0.42 -25.97 9.99
N ASN A 56 1.37 -25.58 10.83
CA ASN A 56 2.58 -26.33 11.12
C ASN A 56 2.56 -26.78 12.57
N SER A 57 2.46 -28.08 12.81
CA SER A 57 2.43 -28.66 14.15
C SER A 57 3.80 -29.25 14.50
N GLN A 58 4.34 -28.89 15.67
CA GLN A 58 5.58 -29.43 16.23
C GLN A 58 5.39 -29.75 17.72
N GLU A 59 5.48 -31.02 18.09
CA GLU A 59 5.28 -31.50 19.46
C GLU A 59 3.99 -30.94 20.10
N ASP A 60 4.13 -30.06 21.08
CA ASP A 60 3.05 -29.40 21.82
C ASP A 60 2.64 -28.03 21.24
N THR A 61 3.29 -27.59 20.15
CA THR A 61 3.11 -26.25 19.56
C THR A 61 2.51 -26.33 18.15
N GLU A 62 1.55 -25.46 17.84
CA GLU A 62 1.02 -25.30 16.48
C GLU A 62 1.17 -23.84 16.03
N GLU A 63 1.86 -23.64 14.90
CA GLU A 63 1.92 -22.35 14.21
C GLU A 63 0.86 -22.31 13.11
N VAL A 64 0.01 -21.29 13.14
CA VAL A 64 -1.10 -21.12 12.21
C VAL A 64 -0.93 -19.81 11.47
N ASP A 65 -0.61 -19.89 10.18
CA ASP A 65 -0.59 -18.73 9.29
C ASP A 65 -1.96 -18.55 8.65
N TYR A 66 -2.53 -17.35 8.77
CA TYR A 66 -3.86 -17.05 8.27
C TYR A 66 -3.95 -15.62 7.74
N LYS A 67 -4.88 -15.40 6.81
CA LYS A 67 -5.18 -14.08 6.25
C LYS A 67 -6.47 -13.56 6.85
N VAL A 68 -6.50 -12.27 7.18
CA VAL A 68 -7.71 -11.58 7.63
C VAL A 68 -8.03 -10.49 6.62
N HIS A 69 -9.23 -10.54 6.04
CA HIS A 69 -9.78 -9.43 5.26
C HIS A 69 -10.68 -8.60 6.17
N LEU A 70 -10.28 -7.35 6.43
CA LEU A 70 -11.01 -6.36 7.21
C LEU A 70 -11.70 -5.36 6.29
N GLN A 71 -12.96 -5.04 6.60
CA GLN A 71 -13.75 -4.03 5.90
C GLN A 71 -14.30 -3.06 6.94
N TYR A 72 -13.83 -1.82 6.90
CA TYR A 72 -14.22 -0.76 7.82
C TYR A 72 -15.29 0.11 7.13
N PHE A 73 -16.51 0.09 7.66
CA PHE A 73 -17.54 1.02 7.22
C PHE A 73 -17.37 2.33 7.96
N ILE A 74 -17.00 3.38 7.22
CA ILE A 74 -16.60 4.66 7.77
C ILE A 74 -17.66 5.70 7.43
N LYS A 75 -18.07 6.47 8.43
CA LYS A 75 -18.88 7.68 8.28
C LYS A 75 -17.99 8.91 8.49
N GLN A 76 -18.04 9.86 7.58
CA GLN A 76 -17.40 11.16 7.73
C GLN A 76 -18.33 12.25 7.20
N LYS A 77 -18.83 13.11 8.09
CA LYS A 77 -19.92 14.06 7.79
C LYS A 77 -21.12 13.32 7.18
N ASP A 78 -21.54 13.71 5.98
CA ASP A 78 -22.63 13.09 5.20
C ASP A 78 -22.15 12.00 4.22
N HIS A 79 -20.84 11.68 4.23
CA HIS A 79 -20.26 10.68 3.34
C HIS A 79 -20.01 9.36 4.05
N PHE A 80 -20.21 8.28 3.31
CA PHE A 80 -19.88 6.92 3.73
C PHE A 80 -18.96 6.29 2.71
N TYR A 81 -17.99 5.52 3.19
CA TYR A 81 -17.14 4.70 2.33
C TYR A 81 -16.69 3.44 3.08
N VAL A 82 -16.15 2.50 2.32
CA VAL A 82 -15.58 1.26 2.85
C VAL A 82 -14.09 1.28 2.58
N GLU A 83 -13.30 1.29 3.65
CA GLU A 83 -11.87 0.98 3.59
C GLU A 83 -11.69 -0.53 3.76
N GLU A 84 -10.79 -1.13 2.98
CA GLU A 84 -10.50 -2.56 3.06
C GLU A 84 -9.00 -2.80 3.27
N GLU A 85 -8.66 -3.82 4.05
CA GLU A 85 -7.28 -4.19 4.38
C GLU A 85 -7.14 -5.71 4.47
N ILE A 86 -6.00 -6.23 4.00
CA ILE A 86 -5.59 -7.63 4.18
C ILE A 86 -4.42 -7.69 5.16
N GLU A 87 -4.60 -8.41 6.28
CA GLU A 87 -3.52 -8.75 7.20
C GLU A 87 -3.09 -10.20 7.00
N ASN A 88 -1.78 -10.44 6.93
CA ASN A 88 -1.21 -11.79 7.08
C ASN A 88 -0.80 -11.94 8.54
N ARG A 89 -1.26 -12.99 9.22
CA ARG A 89 -1.05 -13.16 10.66
C ARG A 89 -0.57 -14.57 10.99
N ARG A 90 0.18 -14.67 12.10
CA ARG A 90 0.61 -15.94 12.70
C ARG A 90 0.09 -16.03 14.13
N GLY A 91 -0.71 -17.07 14.38
CA GLY A 91 -1.09 -17.49 15.72
C GLY A 91 -0.21 -18.66 16.19
N ILE A 92 0.26 -18.61 17.43
CA ILE A 92 1.01 -19.70 18.06
C ILE A 92 0.13 -20.32 19.16
N PHE A 93 -0.09 -21.63 19.06
CA PHE A 93 -0.84 -22.41 20.04
C PHE A 93 0.13 -23.30 20.81
N TYR A 94 0.01 -23.33 22.14
CA TYR A 94 0.68 -24.31 22.98
C TYR A 94 -0.37 -25.17 23.67
N LYS A 95 -0.31 -26.50 23.48
CA LYS A 95 -1.29 -27.47 24.00
C LYS A 95 -2.75 -27.07 23.69
N GLY A 96 -2.97 -26.55 22.48
CA GLY A 96 -4.29 -26.15 21.98
C GLY A 96 -4.79 -24.77 22.46
N ILE A 97 -4.00 -24.02 23.22
CA ILE A 97 -4.31 -22.68 23.72
C ILE A 97 -3.53 -21.64 22.93
N LEU A 98 -4.19 -20.60 22.42
CA LEU A 98 -3.55 -19.48 21.73
C LEU A 98 -2.72 -18.68 22.75
N ILE A 99 -1.41 -18.63 22.53
CA ILE A 99 -0.47 -17.91 23.41
C ILE A 99 0.10 -16.65 22.76
N GLU A 100 0.14 -16.57 21.43
CA GLU A 100 0.62 -15.41 20.69
C GLU A 100 -0.16 -15.26 19.39
N ASP A 101 -0.44 -14.01 18.99
CA ASP A 101 -0.98 -13.68 17.68
C ASP A 101 -0.39 -12.36 17.18
N LYS A 102 0.22 -12.37 15.99
CA LYS A 102 0.87 -11.18 15.43
C LYS A 102 0.69 -11.07 13.91
N GLU A 103 0.72 -9.83 13.43
CA GLU A 103 0.83 -9.55 11.99
C GLU A 103 2.24 -9.95 11.51
N ILE A 104 2.30 -10.68 10.40
CA ILE A 104 3.55 -11.06 9.75
C ILE A 104 4.03 -9.86 8.93
N LEU A 105 5.10 -9.23 9.41
CA LEU A 105 5.72 -8.13 8.69
C LEU A 105 6.73 -8.68 7.68
N ILE A 106 6.51 -8.35 6.41
CA ILE A 106 7.45 -8.60 5.31
C ILE A 106 8.42 -7.42 5.28
N SER A 107 9.69 -7.69 5.58
CA SER A 107 10.76 -6.71 5.41
C SER A 107 11.18 -6.64 3.95
N PRO A 108 11.28 -5.44 3.35
CA PRO A 108 11.95 -5.28 2.06
C PRO A 108 13.36 -5.87 2.13
N GLN A 109 13.68 -6.81 1.24
CA GLN A 109 15.06 -7.19 1.03
C GLN A 109 15.81 -5.97 0.48
N ASP A 110 16.92 -5.63 1.13
CA ASP A 110 17.78 -4.54 0.72
C ASP A 110 18.49 -4.90 -0.60
N ASP A 111 17.81 -4.66 -1.71
CA ASP A 111 18.49 -4.60 -3.00
C ASP A 111 19.35 -3.33 -3.01
N LEU A 112 20.65 -3.53 -2.72
CA LEU A 112 21.68 -2.51 -2.78
C LEU A 112 21.63 -1.79 -4.13
N MET A 113 21.27 -0.50 -4.09
CA MET A 113 21.49 0.39 -5.22
C MET A 113 22.98 0.71 -5.34
N ARG A 114 23.60 0.32 -6.45
CA ARG A 114 24.81 1.00 -6.95
C ARG A 114 24.36 2.13 -7.87
N ASP A 115 24.77 3.33 -7.47
CA ASP A 115 24.94 4.55 -8.25
C ASP A 115 24.10 4.64 -9.55
N LEU A 116 22.93 5.29 -9.47
CA LEU A 116 22.18 5.74 -10.64
C LEU A 116 22.95 6.89 -11.31
N SER A 117 24.06 6.57 -11.95
CA SER A 117 24.80 7.53 -12.77
C SER A 117 24.16 7.61 -14.15
N LEU A 118 23.74 8.84 -14.47
CA LEU A 118 23.46 9.41 -15.79
C LEU A 118 22.44 8.64 -16.65
N PHE A 119 21.20 9.14 -16.60
CA PHE A 119 20.19 8.90 -17.62
C PHE A 119 20.70 9.37 -18.97
N ASP A 120 21.16 8.45 -19.81
CA ASP A 120 21.46 8.77 -21.20
C ASP A 120 20.14 8.85 -21.97
N ALA A 121 19.89 10.04 -22.51
CA ALA A 121 18.68 10.40 -23.21
C ALA A 121 18.90 10.18 -24.71
N GLN A 122 18.64 8.98 -25.21
CA GLN A 122 18.40 8.79 -26.64
C GLN A 122 17.21 7.89 -26.94
N SER A 123 16.52 8.31 -28.01
CA SER A 123 15.40 7.74 -28.75
C SER A 123 13.97 8.06 -28.29
N ASP A 124 13.27 8.60 -29.28
CA ASP A 124 11.86 8.94 -29.54
C ASP A 124 11.02 9.52 -28.40
N GLU A 125 10.60 10.78 -28.60
CA GLU A 125 9.61 11.47 -27.80
C GLU A 125 8.24 10.81 -27.99
N VAL A 126 7.98 9.74 -27.25
CA VAL A 126 6.67 9.08 -27.26
C VAL A 126 5.68 9.99 -26.55
N ARG A 127 4.92 10.76 -27.35
CA ARG A 127 3.74 11.48 -26.85
C ARG A 127 2.73 10.47 -26.34
N TYR A 128 2.33 10.62 -25.09
CA TYR A 128 1.27 9.84 -24.47
C TYR A 128 0.39 10.76 -23.63
N THR A 129 -0.85 10.35 -23.46
CA THR A 129 -1.80 10.97 -22.54
C THR A 129 -2.01 10.04 -21.36
N TYR A 130 -1.98 10.58 -20.15
CA TYR A 130 -2.24 9.81 -18.94
C TYR A 130 -3.74 9.83 -18.62
N ASP A 131 -4.40 8.70 -18.83
CA ASP A 131 -5.77 8.46 -18.43
C ASP A 131 -5.84 8.05 -16.96
N ARG A 132 -6.05 9.04 -16.11
CA ARG A 132 -6.23 8.88 -14.66
C ARG A 132 -7.33 7.88 -14.31
N ARG A 133 -8.42 7.85 -15.07
CA ARG A 133 -9.55 6.95 -14.79
C ARG A 133 -9.14 5.51 -15.00
N LYS A 134 -8.37 5.22 -16.05
CA LYS A 134 -7.83 3.87 -16.28
C LYS A 134 -6.85 3.44 -15.20
N ALA A 135 -5.99 4.35 -14.73
CA ALA A 135 -5.09 4.06 -13.62
C ALA A 135 -5.86 3.69 -12.33
N VAL A 136 -6.90 4.45 -12.00
CA VAL A 136 -7.78 4.16 -10.85
C VAL A 136 -8.56 2.86 -11.04
N GLN A 137 -9.14 2.62 -12.22
CA GLN A 137 -9.86 1.37 -12.51
C GLN A 137 -8.95 0.15 -12.37
N TYR A 138 -7.69 0.27 -12.80
CA TYR A 138 -6.70 -0.79 -12.62
C TYR A 138 -6.41 -1.02 -11.13
N ALA A 139 -6.18 0.06 -10.38
CA ALA A 139 -5.94 0.00 -8.95
C ALA A 139 -7.12 -0.63 -8.19
N GLU A 140 -8.35 -0.25 -8.54
CA GLU A 140 -9.56 -0.83 -7.95
C GLU A 140 -9.79 -2.29 -8.34
N LYS A 141 -9.34 -2.72 -9.53
CA LYS A 141 -9.48 -4.11 -9.95
C LYS A 141 -8.51 -5.04 -9.22
N TRP A 142 -7.27 -4.58 -9.01
CA TRP A 142 -6.18 -5.42 -8.53
C TRP A 142 -5.79 -5.14 -7.08
N TRP A 143 -6.49 -4.28 -6.33
CA TRP A 143 -6.08 -3.87 -4.97
C TRP A 143 -5.76 -5.01 -3.98
N ASN A 144 -6.39 -6.18 -4.12
CA ASN A 144 -6.15 -7.37 -3.29
C ASN A 144 -5.75 -8.63 -4.07
N SER A 145 -5.33 -8.50 -5.33
CA SER A 145 -4.95 -9.63 -6.18
C SER A 145 -3.86 -9.24 -7.19
N TYR A 146 -3.19 -10.21 -7.79
CA TYR A 146 -2.07 -9.94 -8.68
C TYR A 146 -2.47 -10.13 -10.14
N ASN A 147 -2.10 -9.18 -11.00
CA ASN A 147 -2.33 -9.31 -12.43
C ASN A 147 -1.35 -10.34 -13.03
N PRO A 148 -1.83 -11.48 -13.58
CA PRO A 148 -0.96 -12.52 -14.12
C PRO A 148 -0.16 -12.09 -15.35
N ALA A 149 -0.48 -10.95 -15.96
CA ALA A 149 0.33 -10.38 -17.04
C ALA A 149 1.68 -9.82 -16.56
N TYR A 150 1.86 -9.67 -15.24
CA TYR A 150 3.05 -9.10 -14.63
C TYR A 150 3.75 -10.07 -13.68
N HIS A 151 5.05 -9.87 -13.44
CA HIS A 151 5.78 -10.62 -12.44
C HIS A 151 5.24 -10.28 -11.05
N GLN A 152 5.06 -11.30 -10.22
CA GLN A 152 4.59 -11.16 -8.85
C GLN A 152 5.79 -11.06 -7.91
N PHE A 153 5.81 -10.02 -7.08
CA PHE A 153 6.81 -9.84 -6.03
C PHE A 153 6.20 -10.12 -4.65
N GLU A 154 7.05 -10.49 -3.69
CA GLU A 154 6.66 -10.55 -2.29
C GLU A 154 6.45 -9.14 -1.72
N VAL A 155 7.38 -8.22 -2.02
CA VAL A 155 7.26 -6.78 -1.77
C VAL A 155 6.88 -6.10 -3.08
N ASP A 156 5.59 -5.77 -3.21
CA ASP A 156 4.97 -5.49 -4.50
C ASP A 156 4.49 -4.05 -4.67
N CYS A 157 4.65 -3.20 -3.65
CA CYS A 157 4.12 -1.83 -3.66
C CYS A 157 4.44 -1.08 -4.97
N THR A 158 5.71 -1.00 -5.35
CA THR A 158 6.13 -0.23 -6.53
C THR A 158 5.75 -0.91 -7.83
N ASN A 159 5.83 -2.25 -7.90
CA ASN A 159 5.40 -3.00 -9.08
C ASN A 159 3.91 -2.78 -9.35
N TYR A 160 3.07 -2.87 -8.33
CA TYR A 160 1.64 -2.58 -8.42
C TYR A 160 1.36 -1.13 -8.85
N ILE A 161 2.02 -0.14 -8.25
CA ILE A 161 1.85 1.27 -8.67
C ILE A 161 2.33 1.49 -10.09
N SER A 162 3.45 0.86 -10.50
CA SER A 162 3.94 0.90 -11.87
C SER A 162 2.92 0.32 -12.85
N GLN A 163 2.26 -0.78 -12.50
CA GLN A 163 1.18 -1.33 -13.30
C GLN A 163 -0.02 -0.38 -13.40
N CYS A 164 -0.40 0.29 -12.30
CA CYS A 164 -1.49 1.26 -12.30
C CYS A 164 -1.20 2.44 -13.25
N VAL A 165 -0.02 3.05 -13.14
CA VAL A 165 0.34 4.18 -14.01
C VAL A 165 0.57 3.73 -15.46
N ARG A 166 1.03 2.50 -15.69
CA ARG A 166 1.10 1.87 -17.02
C ARG A 166 -0.29 1.70 -17.64
N ALA A 167 -1.27 1.23 -16.87
CA ALA A 167 -2.65 1.10 -17.31
C ALA A 167 -3.29 2.46 -17.64
N GLY A 168 -2.83 3.53 -16.97
CA GLY A 168 -3.12 4.91 -17.33
C GLY A 168 -2.46 5.40 -18.62
N GLY A 169 -1.61 4.61 -19.28
CA GLY A 169 -1.03 4.93 -20.59
C GLY A 169 0.44 5.36 -20.57
N ALA A 170 1.10 5.39 -19.41
CA ALA A 170 2.51 5.76 -19.31
C ALA A 170 3.41 4.81 -20.12
N PRO A 171 4.29 5.30 -21.02
CA PRO A 171 5.16 4.46 -21.84
C PRO A 171 6.36 3.96 -21.03
N MET A 172 6.69 2.69 -21.22
CA MET A 172 7.94 2.11 -20.72
C MET A 172 9.11 2.56 -21.58
N ARG A 173 10.30 2.74 -20.97
CA ARG A 173 11.54 3.12 -21.67
C ARG A 173 12.79 2.70 -20.91
N GLY A 174 13.94 2.67 -21.57
CA GLY A 174 15.26 2.41 -20.96
C GLY A 174 15.67 0.93 -20.87
N TYR A 175 14.87 0.03 -21.46
CA TYR A 175 15.24 -1.37 -21.66
C TYR A 175 16.52 -1.49 -22.51
N PRO A 176 17.43 -2.45 -22.23
CA PRO A 176 17.36 -3.52 -21.22
C PRO A 176 18.10 -3.22 -19.91
N ASN A 177 18.64 -2.02 -19.71
CA ASN A 177 19.46 -1.74 -18.53
C ASN A 177 18.55 -1.56 -17.30
N ARG A 178 18.75 -2.39 -16.26
CA ARG A 178 17.95 -2.33 -15.02
C ARG A 178 18.13 -1.03 -14.24
N GLY A 179 19.28 -0.37 -14.39
CA GLY A 179 19.56 0.94 -13.80
C GLY A 179 18.95 2.12 -14.56
N ASN A 180 18.40 1.91 -15.75
CA ASN A 180 17.89 3.00 -16.60
C ASN A 180 16.40 2.87 -16.89
N GLY A 181 15.74 4.03 -16.97
CA GLY A 181 14.36 4.16 -17.41
C GLY A 181 13.35 3.64 -16.40
N TRP A 182 12.22 3.17 -16.92
CA TRP A 182 11.11 2.58 -16.19
C TRP A 182 10.40 1.59 -17.11
N TRP A 183 10.54 0.30 -16.80
CA TRP A 183 10.06 -0.78 -17.65
C TRP A 183 10.03 -2.13 -16.91
N MET A 184 9.15 -3.01 -17.39
CA MET A 184 9.19 -4.44 -17.14
C MET A 184 8.81 -5.18 -18.42
N GLN A 185 9.69 -6.05 -18.90
CA GLN A 185 9.54 -6.77 -20.16
C GLN A 185 10.43 -8.03 -20.15
N ASN A 186 10.01 -9.08 -20.86
CA ASN A 186 10.81 -10.31 -21.05
C ASN A 186 11.30 -10.92 -19.72
N ASN A 187 10.44 -10.96 -18.70
CA ASN A 187 10.76 -11.46 -17.36
C ASN A 187 11.95 -10.72 -16.68
N SER A 188 12.18 -9.46 -17.03
CA SER A 188 13.16 -8.56 -16.41
C SER A 188 12.54 -7.19 -16.17
N TRP A 189 13.14 -6.38 -15.30
CA TRP A 189 12.63 -5.07 -14.92
C TRP A 189 13.73 -4.10 -14.49
N SER A 190 13.46 -2.81 -14.71
CA SER A 190 14.21 -1.71 -14.09
C SER A 190 13.99 -1.62 -12.59
N TYR A 191 14.97 -1.10 -11.83
CA TYR A 191 14.81 -0.85 -10.40
C TYR A 191 13.65 0.11 -10.12
N SER A 192 13.51 1.17 -10.92
CA SER A 192 12.42 2.14 -10.80
C SER A 192 11.03 1.52 -11.01
N TRP A 193 10.90 0.38 -11.69
CA TRP A 193 9.62 -0.31 -11.86
C TRP A 193 9.17 -1.05 -10.60
N ALA A 194 10.11 -1.63 -9.84
CA ALA A 194 9.79 -2.58 -8.77
C ALA A 194 10.29 -2.17 -7.36
N VAL A 195 11.20 -1.20 -7.24
CA VAL A 195 11.86 -0.85 -5.97
C VAL A 195 11.40 0.53 -5.48
N ALA A 196 10.85 0.57 -4.25
CA ALA A 196 10.27 1.78 -3.65
C ALA A 196 11.25 2.95 -3.54
N ASN A 197 12.52 2.65 -3.27
CA ASN A 197 13.56 3.67 -3.17
C ASN A 197 14.00 4.22 -4.55
N ALA A 198 13.85 3.46 -5.63
CA ALA A 198 14.28 3.86 -6.97
C ALA A 198 13.21 4.65 -7.74
N PHE A 199 11.93 4.31 -7.56
CA PHE A 199 10.82 4.93 -8.27
C PHE A 199 10.68 6.45 -8.07
N PRO A 200 10.70 7.02 -6.84
CA PRO A 200 10.59 8.47 -6.66
C PRO A 200 11.76 9.22 -7.30
N ARG A 201 12.99 8.67 -7.23
CA ARG A 201 14.16 9.24 -7.91
C ARG A 201 13.96 9.29 -9.42
N TYR A 202 13.39 8.23 -10.00
CA TYR A 202 13.00 8.23 -11.41
C TYR A 202 11.93 9.30 -11.70
N LEU A 203 10.86 9.40 -10.92
CA LEU A 203 9.78 10.37 -11.13
C LEU A 203 10.28 11.82 -11.07
N GLU A 204 11.24 12.13 -10.19
CA GLU A 204 11.86 13.46 -10.09
C GLU A 204 12.76 13.79 -11.29
N ALA A 205 13.55 12.81 -11.75
CA ALA A 205 14.52 13.00 -12.82
C ALA A 205 13.90 12.92 -14.22
N SER A 206 12.83 12.14 -14.40
CA SER A 206 12.28 11.80 -15.71
C SER A 206 11.77 13.03 -16.47
N LYS A 207 12.32 13.27 -17.65
CA LYS A 207 11.92 14.35 -18.57
C LYS A 207 11.12 13.87 -19.78
N GLN A 208 10.94 12.56 -19.94
CA GLN A 208 10.25 11.92 -21.06
C GLN A 208 9.56 10.63 -20.61
N GLY A 209 8.54 10.20 -21.33
CA GLY A 209 7.69 9.07 -20.92
C GLY A 209 6.95 9.38 -19.62
N LEU A 210 6.89 8.43 -18.66
CA LEU A 210 6.29 8.70 -17.35
C LEU A 210 6.96 9.91 -16.67
N ARG A 211 6.19 11.00 -16.51
CA ARG A 211 6.63 12.24 -15.87
C ARG A 211 5.69 12.61 -14.74
N ALA A 212 6.24 13.26 -13.72
CA ALA A 212 5.49 13.80 -12.60
C ALA A 212 5.99 15.18 -12.20
N LYS A 213 5.12 15.95 -11.57
CA LYS A 213 5.47 17.17 -10.84
C LYS A 213 5.44 16.88 -9.35
N VAL A 214 6.53 17.22 -8.65
CA VAL A 214 6.51 17.23 -7.18
C VAL A 214 5.62 18.36 -6.71
N VAL A 215 4.65 18.05 -5.85
CA VAL A 215 3.74 19.03 -5.24
C VAL A 215 4.02 19.13 -3.74
N GLY A 216 3.77 20.31 -3.16
CA GLY A 216 4.13 20.60 -1.77
C GLY A 216 3.05 20.19 -0.77
N ASP A 217 1.81 20.03 -1.24
CA ASP A 217 0.66 19.78 -0.39
C ASP A 217 -0.20 18.63 -0.93
N VAL A 218 -0.72 17.81 -0.02
CA VAL A 218 -1.52 16.61 -0.35
C VAL A 218 -2.82 16.96 -1.09
N SER A 219 -3.39 18.14 -0.84
CA SER A 219 -4.64 18.60 -1.49
C SER A 219 -4.48 18.79 -3.00
N GLN A 220 -3.25 19.03 -3.47
CA GLN A 220 -2.91 19.20 -4.89
C GLN A 220 -2.96 17.87 -5.67
N LEU A 221 -2.98 16.73 -4.95
CA LEU A 221 -3.07 15.43 -5.57
C LEU A 221 -4.46 15.17 -6.16
N LYS A 222 -4.45 14.54 -7.32
CA LYS A 222 -5.61 14.10 -8.09
C LYS A 222 -5.66 12.58 -8.13
N LEU A 223 -6.80 12.04 -8.54
CA LEU A 223 -6.93 10.60 -8.76
C LEU A 223 -5.89 10.11 -9.78
N GLY A 224 -5.24 8.99 -9.49
CA GLY A 224 -4.14 8.45 -10.28
C GLY A 224 -2.76 9.06 -9.99
N ASP A 225 -2.66 9.99 -9.02
CA ASP A 225 -1.37 10.49 -8.53
C ASP A 225 -0.75 9.56 -7.47
N VAL A 226 0.55 9.73 -7.21
CA VAL A 226 1.35 8.82 -6.41
C VAL A 226 1.87 9.50 -5.14
N ILE A 227 1.92 8.73 -4.04
CA ILE A 227 2.56 9.14 -2.78
C ILE A 227 3.67 8.14 -2.46
N CYS A 228 4.88 8.63 -2.17
CA CYS A 228 5.99 7.84 -1.67
C CYS A 228 6.25 8.16 -0.20
N TYR A 229 6.57 7.13 0.59
CA TYR A 229 6.73 7.20 2.04
C TYR A 229 8.14 6.78 2.42
N ASP A 230 8.77 7.61 3.25
CA ASP A 230 10.00 7.32 3.97
C ASP A 230 9.62 7.27 5.45
N PHE A 231 9.43 6.06 5.99
CA PHE A 231 8.86 5.85 7.31
C PHE A 231 9.79 6.32 8.42
N GLU A 232 11.10 6.12 8.27
CA GLU A 232 12.11 6.47 9.25
C GLU A 232 12.61 7.92 9.12
N GLY A 233 12.37 8.56 7.98
CA GLY A 233 12.86 9.89 7.66
C GLY A 233 14.35 9.93 7.34
N ASP A 234 14.93 8.82 6.88
CA ASP A 234 16.37 8.67 6.62
C ASP A 234 16.77 8.94 5.15
N GLY A 235 15.81 9.32 4.31
CA GLY A 235 15.98 9.56 2.88
C GLY A 235 15.81 8.32 2.01
N LYS A 236 15.44 7.16 2.58
CA LYS A 236 15.14 5.93 1.86
C LYS A 236 13.63 5.69 1.85
N TYR A 237 13.04 5.72 0.65
CA TYR A 237 11.61 5.44 0.52
C TYR A 237 11.32 3.95 0.64
N ASN A 238 10.38 3.59 1.52
CA ASN A 238 9.99 2.22 1.84
C ASN A 238 8.71 1.80 1.12
N HIS A 239 7.81 2.74 0.85
CA HIS A 239 6.47 2.42 0.35
C HIS A 239 5.99 3.42 -0.71
N THR A 240 5.10 2.95 -1.59
CA THR A 240 4.50 3.77 -2.65
C THR A 240 3.02 3.39 -2.79
N THR A 241 2.15 4.39 -2.91
CA THR A 241 0.70 4.23 -3.05
C THR A 241 0.15 5.09 -4.19
N ILE A 242 -1.08 4.81 -4.63
CA ILE A 242 -1.80 5.59 -5.64
C ILE A 242 -3.11 6.13 -5.09
N VAL A 243 -3.42 7.38 -5.40
CA VAL A 243 -4.67 8.05 -5.02
C VAL A 243 -5.82 7.52 -5.87
N THR A 244 -6.81 6.90 -5.24
CA THR A 244 -7.97 6.29 -5.91
C THR A 244 -9.29 6.98 -5.60
N ALA A 245 -9.36 7.68 -4.46
CA ALA A 245 -10.52 8.48 -4.09
C ALA A 245 -10.12 9.71 -3.24
N LYS A 246 -11.12 10.50 -2.88
CA LYS A 246 -11.01 11.56 -1.86
C LYS A 246 -12.13 11.38 -0.85
N ASP A 247 -11.86 11.65 0.41
CA ASP A 247 -12.84 11.53 1.47
C ASP A 247 -13.70 12.80 1.65
N GLY A 248 -14.53 12.85 2.69
CA GLY A 248 -15.45 13.97 2.97
C GLY A 248 -14.76 15.28 3.36
N ASN A 249 -13.44 15.26 3.57
CA ASN A 249 -12.61 16.46 3.74
C ASN A 249 -11.88 16.84 2.43
N GLY A 250 -12.06 16.07 1.35
CA GLY A 250 -11.34 16.27 0.10
C GLY A 250 -9.89 15.78 0.14
N GLU A 251 -9.51 15.03 1.18
CA GLU A 251 -8.16 14.48 1.33
C GLU A 251 -8.04 13.13 0.63
N PRO A 252 -6.87 12.76 0.09
CA PRO A 252 -6.72 11.52 -0.66
C PRO A 252 -6.98 10.24 0.15
N LEU A 253 -7.61 9.29 -0.52
CA LEU A 253 -7.66 7.88 -0.13
C LEU A 253 -6.85 7.07 -1.15
N VAL A 254 -6.06 6.12 -0.68
CA VAL A 254 -5.07 5.41 -1.48
C VAL A 254 -5.31 3.90 -1.51
N ASN A 255 -4.90 3.28 -2.61
CA ASN A 255 -4.71 1.83 -2.69
C ASN A 255 -3.21 1.50 -2.66
N ALA A 256 -2.89 0.34 -2.09
CA ALA A 256 -1.52 -0.11 -1.94
C ALA A 256 -1.41 -1.64 -1.95
N HIS A 257 -0.20 -2.14 -2.26
CA HIS A 257 0.20 -3.55 -2.16
C HIS A 257 1.25 -3.77 -1.06
N THR A 258 1.78 -5.01 -0.95
CA THR A 258 2.59 -5.55 0.16
C THR A 258 1.73 -5.79 1.41
N TYR A 259 1.08 -4.75 1.89
CA TYR A 259 -0.04 -4.82 2.83
C TYR A 259 -1.26 -4.28 2.10
N ASN A 260 -1.96 -5.20 1.42
CA ASN A 260 -3.00 -4.85 0.46
C ASN A 260 -4.08 -4.02 1.14
N SER A 261 -4.30 -2.83 0.63
CA SER A 261 -5.30 -1.90 1.17
C SER A 261 -5.99 -1.13 0.06
N ARG A 262 -7.25 -0.79 0.32
CA ARG A 262 -8.11 -0.05 -0.58
C ARG A 262 -8.79 1.08 0.17
N MET A 263 -8.76 2.27 -0.44
CA MET A 263 -9.34 3.49 0.12
C MET A 263 -8.83 3.83 1.53
N ARG A 264 -7.56 3.50 1.84
CA ARG A 264 -6.92 3.85 3.11
C ARG A 264 -6.59 5.33 3.16
N TYR A 265 -6.66 5.94 4.34
CA TYR A 265 -6.26 7.34 4.48
C TYR A 265 -4.78 7.55 4.16
N TRP A 266 -4.48 8.56 3.34
CA TRP A 266 -3.15 8.75 2.75
C TRP A 266 -2.00 8.90 3.76
N ALA A 267 -2.27 9.42 4.96
CA ALA A 267 -1.23 9.73 5.93
C ALA A 267 -0.53 8.47 6.49
N TYR A 268 -1.18 7.29 6.39
CA TYR A 268 -0.60 6.00 6.77
C TYR A 268 -0.17 5.89 8.26
N GLU A 269 -0.65 6.79 9.12
CA GLU A 269 -0.33 6.85 10.57
C GLU A 269 -0.80 5.61 11.35
N ASP A 270 -1.79 4.91 10.81
CA ASP A 270 -2.35 3.67 11.34
C ASP A 270 -1.61 2.41 10.84
N SER A 271 -0.49 2.58 10.14
CA SER A 271 0.36 1.46 9.69
C SER A 271 1.17 0.88 10.84
N THR A 272 1.53 -0.40 10.73
CA THR A 272 2.52 -1.05 11.60
C THR A 272 3.93 -0.53 11.34
N ALA A 273 4.21 -0.01 10.15
CA ALA A 273 5.49 0.61 9.78
C ALA A 273 5.56 2.12 10.10
N TYR A 274 4.51 2.72 10.65
CA TYR A 274 4.49 4.15 10.95
C TYR A 274 5.55 4.52 12.00
N THR A 275 6.27 5.61 11.76
CA THR A 275 7.07 6.29 12.79
C THR A 275 6.73 7.79 12.80
N PRO A 276 6.94 8.50 13.93
CA PRO A 276 6.77 9.95 14.00
C PRO A 276 7.68 10.75 13.04
N ASN A 277 8.74 10.12 12.50
CA ASN A 277 9.69 10.77 11.59
C ASN A 277 9.26 10.72 10.13
N ILE A 278 8.15 10.04 9.81
CA ILE A 278 7.67 9.78 8.46
C ILE A 278 7.74 11.04 7.57
N LYS A 279 8.30 10.86 6.38
CA LYS A 279 8.34 11.86 5.32
C LYS A 279 7.56 11.38 4.12
N TYR A 280 6.98 12.35 3.41
CA TYR A 280 6.16 12.10 2.24
C TYR A 280 6.76 12.80 1.03
N ARG A 281 6.57 12.19 -0.14
CA ARG A 281 6.80 12.83 -1.43
C ARG A 281 5.56 12.67 -2.29
N PHE A 282 5.02 13.79 -2.74
CA PHE A 282 3.77 13.86 -3.49
C PHE A 282 4.06 14.09 -4.98
N PHE A 283 3.61 13.17 -5.82
CA PHE A 283 3.86 13.20 -7.26
C PHE A 283 2.55 13.33 -8.03
N SER A 284 2.32 14.49 -8.64
CA SER A 284 1.22 14.66 -9.60
C SER A 284 1.68 14.21 -10.99
N ILE A 285 1.13 13.10 -11.48
CA ILE A 285 1.50 12.55 -12.80
C ILE A 285 1.06 13.55 -13.88
N ILE A 286 1.93 13.81 -14.84
CA ILE A 286 1.62 14.77 -15.91
C ILE A 286 0.70 14.10 -16.94
N ASP A 287 -0.43 14.76 -17.21
CA ASP A 287 -1.50 14.20 -18.04
C ASP A 287 -1.16 14.05 -19.54
N GLY A 288 0.01 14.58 -19.95
CA GLY A 288 0.42 14.69 -21.34
C GLY A 288 -0.11 15.97 -21.98
N GLN A 289 0.66 16.51 -22.91
CA GLN A 289 0.26 17.49 -23.93
C GLN A 289 0.70 16.93 -25.28
#